data_AF-A0A356GN69-F1
#
_entry.id   AF-A0A356GN69-F1
#
_cell.length_a   1.000
_cell.length_b   1.000
_cell.length_c   1.000
_cell.angle_alpha   90.00
_cell.angle_beta   90.00
_cell.angle_gamma   90.00
#
_symmetry.space_group_name_H-M   'P 1'
#
loop_
_entity.id
_entity.type
_entity.pdbx_description
1 polymer ?
#
loop_
_entity_poly.entity_id
_entity_poly.type
_entity_poly.pdbx_seq_one_letter_code
_entity_poly.pdbx_strand_id
1 'polypeptide(L)'
;MDWKPLRKFVPGNAARRIPAGNPACPLNGHDVFRALAPRKVIVMACNIRIPSVIPGIMRAAEELGAVVAFELAKSEGDLAGGYTGMTPEIFASTIFDCAKRTGFSLPFLIHGDHITVKNTSEKEVEGSRALIAAEIEAGYTCFAIDASFNPIPDNARIVADLSRPITERGLGLEVEVGEIKAAGSEGALSTVEEAVELMERLADGKVPADLLAINNGSKHGNYLDGEQISLDLDRTGQIYEAVYGRFGVSIAQHGITGTPLHLVGRFADYGIRKGNVGTQWQNVAHAGLPPALMGKMRDWAKAAGKDIKFATKQFKPEIDSIPAEFARKIEEGARREALELLRAFRAEGTAKAVADHLSVRS
;
A
#
# COMPACT_ATOMS: atom_id res chain seq x y z
N MET A 1 16.11 -19.64 -1.81
CA MET A 1 17.21 -18.68 -1.56
C MET A 1 17.21 -18.33 -0.08
N ASP A 2 18.36 -18.19 0.57
CA ASP A 2 18.41 -17.72 1.96
C ASP A 2 18.31 -16.19 1.96
N TRP A 3 17.23 -15.65 2.53
CA TRP A 3 16.98 -14.21 2.61
C TRP A 3 17.59 -13.56 3.86
N LYS A 4 18.13 -14.35 4.81
CA LYS A 4 18.74 -13.83 6.04
C LYS A 4 19.79 -12.74 5.81
N PRO A 5 20.66 -12.80 4.79
CA PRO A 5 21.64 -11.74 4.55
C PRO A 5 21.01 -10.36 4.30
N LEU A 6 19.77 -10.30 3.81
CA LEU A 6 19.07 -9.04 3.55
C LEU A 6 18.59 -8.35 4.82
N ARG A 7 18.55 -9.05 5.96
CA ARG A 7 18.13 -8.47 7.24
C ARG A 7 19.03 -7.32 7.70
N LYS A 8 20.26 -7.23 7.19
CA LYS A 8 21.16 -6.08 7.44
C LYS A 8 20.65 -4.78 6.82
N PHE A 9 19.75 -4.85 5.84
CA PHE A 9 19.12 -3.71 5.16
C PHE A 9 17.72 -3.40 5.71
N VAL A 10 17.25 -4.10 6.75
CA VAL A 10 16.04 -3.71 7.48
C VAL A 10 16.32 -2.40 8.21
N PRO A 11 15.51 -1.34 8.02
CA PRO A 11 15.78 -0.06 8.66
C PRO A 11 15.64 -0.15 10.18
N GLY A 12 16.40 0.67 10.90
CA GLY A 12 16.56 0.56 12.34
C GLY A 12 15.26 0.70 13.15
N ASN A 13 14.27 1.45 12.65
CA ASN A 13 12.96 1.54 13.29
C ASN A 13 12.20 0.21 13.21
N ALA A 14 12.17 -0.45 12.05
CA ALA A 14 11.56 -1.76 11.89
C ALA A 14 12.33 -2.86 12.64
N ALA A 15 13.66 -2.85 12.57
CA ALA A 15 14.51 -3.86 13.20
C ALA A 15 14.27 -4.00 14.72
N ARG A 16 14.00 -2.89 15.41
CA ARG A 16 13.70 -2.86 16.85
C ARG A 16 12.34 -3.45 17.21
N ARG A 17 11.41 -3.55 16.26
CA ARG A 17 10.05 -4.06 16.48
C ARG A 17 9.90 -5.55 16.15
N ILE A 18 10.83 -6.12 15.39
CA ILE A 18 10.81 -7.54 15.03
C ILE A 18 11.09 -8.40 16.28
N PRO A 19 10.17 -9.29 16.70
CA PRO A 19 10.40 -10.16 17.85
C PRO A 19 11.61 -11.09 17.69
N ALA A 20 12.24 -11.46 18.81
CA ALA A 20 13.37 -12.39 18.79
C ALA A 20 13.02 -13.72 18.11
N GLY A 21 13.87 -14.17 17.18
CA GLY A 21 13.65 -15.39 16.42
C GLY A 21 12.52 -15.32 15.38
N ASN A 22 12.00 -14.13 15.09
CA ASN A 22 11.07 -13.91 13.97
C ASN A 22 11.85 -13.79 12.65
N PRO A 23 11.44 -14.50 11.56
CA PRO A 23 12.11 -14.47 10.27
C PRO A 23 11.84 -13.20 9.43
N ALA A 24 10.93 -12.33 9.88
CA ALA A 24 10.50 -11.16 9.11
C ALA A 24 11.66 -10.31 8.55
N CYS A 25 11.49 -9.89 7.29
CA CYS A 25 12.44 -9.07 6.55
C CYS A 25 11.74 -7.84 5.92
N PRO A 26 11.22 -6.89 6.73
CA PRO A 26 10.65 -5.65 6.23
C PRO A 26 11.78 -4.74 5.72
N LEU A 27 12.02 -4.71 4.41
CA LEU A 27 13.05 -3.86 3.82
C LEU A 27 12.59 -2.41 3.73
N ASN A 28 13.56 -1.51 3.56
CA ASN A 28 13.31 -0.11 3.31
C ASN A 28 12.62 0.10 1.94
N GLY A 29 11.50 0.80 1.91
CA GLY A 29 10.78 1.12 0.68
C GLY A 29 11.64 1.86 -0.34
N HIS A 30 12.48 2.80 0.12
CA HIS A 30 13.38 3.57 -0.74
C HIS A 30 14.29 2.65 -1.56
N ASP A 31 14.91 1.70 -0.87
CA ASP A 31 15.85 0.75 -1.49
C ASP A 31 15.14 -0.23 -2.43
N VAL A 32 13.95 -0.71 -2.06
CA VAL A 32 13.15 -1.62 -2.89
C VAL A 32 12.71 -0.92 -4.19
N PHE A 33 12.12 0.27 -4.10
CA PHE A 33 11.59 0.96 -5.28
C PHE A 33 12.72 1.43 -6.21
N ARG A 34 13.87 1.84 -5.68
CA ARG A 34 15.05 2.14 -6.52
C ARG A 34 15.63 0.92 -7.21
N ALA A 35 15.66 -0.24 -6.54
CA ALA A 35 16.11 -1.48 -7.15
C ALA A 35 15.20 -1.96 -8.30
N LEU A 36 13.89 -1.69 -8.19
CA LEU A 36 12.87 -2.14 -9.14
C LEU A 36 12.49 -1.09 -10.18
N ALA A 37 12.83 0.18 -9.98
CA ALA A 37 12.60 1.29 -10.90
C ALA A 37 12.91 0.99 -12.40
N PRO A 38 14.09 0.42 -12.75
CA PRO A 38 14.42 0.13 -14.16
C PRO A 38 13.71 -1.11 -14.72
N ARG A 39 12.92 -1.82 -13.92
CA ARG A 39 12.26 -3.08 -14.30
C ARG A 39 10.77 -2.83 -14.51
N LYS A 40 10.20 -3.46 -15.52
CA LYS A 40 8.75 -3.44 -15.76
C LYS A 40 8.04 -4.44 -14.86
N VAL A 41 8.00 -4.15 -13.57
CA VAL A 41 7.39 -4.98 -12.52
C VAL A 41 6.59 -4.08 -11.58
N ILE A 42 5.60 -4.65 -10.90
CA ILE A 42 4.78 -3.93 -9.93
C ILE A 42 4.85 -4.65 -8.58
N VAL A 43 5.20 -3.91 -7.53
CA VAL A 43 5.06 -4.39 -6.14
C VAL A 43 3.59 -4.28 -5.78
N MET A 44 2.98 -5.43 -5.48
CA MET A 44 1.61 -5.48 -4.99
C MET A 44 1.56 -4.93 -3.57
N ALA A 45 0.77 -3.89 -3.35
CA ALA A 45 0.51 -3.32 -2.04
C ALA A 45 -0.87 -3.74 -1.56
N CYS A 46 -0.93 -4.38 -0.40
CA CYS A 46 -2.10 -5.11 0.06
C CYS A 46 -2.75 -4.39 1.24
N ASN A 47 -3.92 -3.76 1.05
CA ASN A 47 -4.65 -3.19 2.19
C ASN A 47 -5.28 -4.30 3.04
N ILE A 48 -4.67 -4.62 4.18
CA ILE A 48 -5.12 -5.75 5.01
C ILE A 48 -6.14 -5.29 6.07
N ARG A 49 -7.41 -5.27 5.68
CA ARG A 49 -8.54 -4.95 6.58
C ARG A 49 -8.90 -6.12 7.51
N ILE A 50 -8.72 -7.36 7.03
CA ILE A 50 -8.97 -8.60 7.79
C ILE A 50 -7.71 -9.48 7.70
N PRO A 51 -6.97 -9.71 8.80
CA PRO A 51 -5.65 -10.35 8.79
C PRO A 51 -5.56 -11.77 8.22
N SER A 52 -6.68 -12.51 8.21
CA SER A 52 -6.70 -13.92 7.78
C SER A 52 -6.24 -14.14 6.33
N VAL A 53 -6.16 -13.09 5.50
CA VAL A 53 -5.61 -13.16 4.14
C VAL A 53 -4.07 -13.16 4.09
N ILE A 54 -3.38 -12.61 5.10
CA ILE A 54 -1.92 -12.40 5.09
C ILE A 54 -1.16 -13.69 4.79
N PRO A 55 -1.46 -14.85 5.42
CA PRO A 55 -0.69 -16.07 5.18
C PRO A 55 -0.77 -16.56 3.72
N GLY A 56 -1.92 -16.39 3.08
CA GLY A 56 -2.11 -16.78 1.69
C GLY A 56 -1.28 -15.91 0.75
N ILE A 57 -1.26 -14.59 1.01
CA ILE A 57 -0.44 -13.63 0.28
C ILE A 57 1.06 -13.93 0.48
N MET A 58 1.49 -14.17 1.72
CA MET A 58 2.87 -14.55 2.05
C MET A 58 3.31 -15.81 1.31
N ARG A 59 2.47 -16.86 1.31
CA ARG A 59 2.78 -18.11 0.60
C ARG A 59 2.87 -17.91 -0.91
N ALA A 60 2.00 -17.11 -1.52
CA ALA A 60 2.08 -16.79 -2.95
C ALA A 60 3.35 -15.98 -3.28
N ALA A 61 3.70 -15.02 -2.42
CA ALA A 61 4.94 -14.25 -2.54
C ALA A 61 6.19 -15.13 -2.43
N GLU A 62 6.22 -16.09 -1.51
CA GLU A 62 7.29 -17.09 -1.39
C GLU A 62 7.41 -17.98 -2.63
N GLU A 63 6.28 -18.48 -3.13
CA GLU A 63 6.22 -19.34 -4.33
C GLU A 63 6.83 -18.64 -5.55
N LEU A 64 6.56 -17.34 -5.71
CA LEU A 64 7.03 -16.56 -6.85
C LEU A 64 8.33 -15.79 -6.58
N GLY A 65 8.89 -15.83 -5.37
CA GLY A 65 10.03 -14.98 -5.03
C GLY A 65 9.72 -13.48 -5.16
N ALA A 66 8.49 -13.06 -4.84
CA ALA A 66 7.97 -11.73 -5.15
C ALA A 66 7.88 -10.82 -3.92
N VAL A 67 8.41 -9.61 -4.01
CA VAL A 67 8.26 -8.58 -2.96
C VAL A 67 6.82 -8.09 -2.93
N VAL A 68 6.26 -7.97 -1.73
CA VAL A 68 4.93 -7.40 -1.49
C VAL A 68 5.01 -6.30 -0.44
N ALA A 69 4.03 -5.40 -0.46
CA ALA A 69 3.80 -4.44 0.62
C ALA A 69 2.50 -4.78 1.34
N PHE A 70 2.50 -4.68 2.66
CA PHE A 70 1.28 -4.69 3.47
C PHE A 70 0.99 -3.27 3.93
N GLU A 71 -0.22 -2.79 3.71
CA GLU A 71 -0.57 -1.40 3.95
C GLU A 71 -1.96 -1.23 4.57
N LEU A 72 -2.20 -0.04 5.12
CA LEU A 72 -3.53 0.46 5.48
C LEU A 72 -3.56 1.96 5.23
N ALA A 73 -4.68 2.45 4.71
CA ALA A 73 -4.93 3.88 4.56
C ALA A 73 -5.24 4.52 5.93
N LYS A 74 -5.03 5.84 6.08
CA LYS A 74 -5.42 6.59 7.31
C LYS A 74 -6.87 6.35 7.73
N SER A 75 -7.79 6.14 6.78
CA SER A 75 -9.19 5.81 7.11
C SER A 75 -9.38 4.36 7.62
N GLU A 76 -8.55 3.44 7.15
CA GLU A 76 -8.57 2.03 7.51
C GLU A 76 -7.97 1.79 8.88
N GLY A 77 -6.82 2.39 9.16
CA GLY A 77 -6.13 2.35 10.44
C GLY A 77 -5.53 3.71 10.77
N ASP A 78 -5.72 4.14 12.02
CA ASP A 78 -5.18 5.38 12.56
C ASP A 78 -4.89 5.20 14.07
N LEU A 79 -4.59 6.30 14.78
CA LEU A 79 -4.34 6.27 16.23
C LEU A 79 -5.55 5.76 17.05
N ALA A 80 -6.76 5.85 16.52
CA ALA A 80 -8.01 5.35 17.11
C ALA A 80 -8.49 4.02 16.49
N GLY A 81 -7.68 3.42 15.62
CA GLY A 81 -7.94 2.15 14.95
C GLY A 81 -8.68 2.26 13.61
N GLY A 82 -8.99 3.45 13.10
CA GLY A 82 -9.74 3.64 11.85
C GLY A 82 -11.07 2.87 11.83
N TYR A 83 -11.52 2.44 10.64
CA TYR A 83 -12.71 1.58 10.50
C TYR A 83 -12.40 0.07 10.62
N THR A 84 -11.13 -0.33 10.67
CA THR A 84 -10.74 -1.75 10.84
C THR A 84 -10.50 -2.14 12.30
N GLY A 85 -10.29 -1.17 13.18
CA GLY A 85 -9.82 -1.37 14.55
C GLY A 85 -8.29 -1.50 14.68
N MET A 86 -7.53 -1.25 13.61
CA MET A 86 -6.07 -1.39 13.59
C MET A 86 -5.38 -0.05 13.85
N THR A 87 -4.59 0.02 14.93
CA THR A 87 -3.55 1.05 15.08
C THR A 87 -2.28 0.62 14.36
N PRO A 88 -1.32 1.52 14.09
CA PRO A 88 -0.05 1.15 13.45
C PRO A 88 0.68 -0.01 14.17
N GLU A 89 0.69 0.02 15.51
CA GLU A 89 1.31 -1.01 16.35
C GLU A 89 0.61 -2.38 16.20
N ILE A 90 -0.73 -2.41 16.22
CA ILE A 90 -1.50 -3.65 16.04
C ILE A 90 -1.25 -4.20 14.63
N PHE A 91 -1.22 -3.33 13.62
CA PHE A 91 -1.01 -3.74 12.24
C PHE A 91 0.37 -4.36 12.01
N ALA A 92 1.43 -3.68 12.41
CA ALA A 92 2.80 -4.17 12.28
C ALA A 92 3.01 -5.48 13.06
N SER A 93 2.53 -5.54 14.31
CA SER A 93 2.60 -6.76 15.12
C SER A 93 1.86 -7.94 14.47
N THR A 94 0.68 -7.70 13.89
CA THR A 94 -0.08 -8.72 13.16
C THR A 94 0.70 -9.29 11.97
N ILE A 95 1.41 -8.43 11.22
CA ILE A 95 2.26 -8.87 10.11
C ILE A 95 3.43 -9.71 10.62
N PHE A 96 4.10 -9.28 11.68
CA PHE A 96 5.21 -10.04 12.29
C PHE A 96 4.74 -11.39 12.83
N ASP A 97 3.59 -11.45 13.49
CA ASP A 97 3.03 -12.71 13.99
C ASP A 97 2.68 -13.67 12.86
N CYS A 98 2.12 -13.15 11.75
CA CYS A 98 1.89 -13.94 10.55
C CYS A 98 3.20 -14.45 9.96
N ALA A 99 4.23 -13.61 9.83
CA ALA A 99 5.54 -14.01 9.32
C ALA A 99 6.19 -15.09 10.20
N LYS A 100 6.07 -14.98 11.54
CA LYS A 100 6.54 -16.01 12.46
C LYS A 100 5.80 -17.34 12.25
N ARG A 101 4.47 -17.29 12.14
CA ARG A 101 3.63 -18.47 12.00
C ARG A 101 3.85 -19.20 10.67
N THR A 102 4.08 -18.46 9.59
CA THR A 102 4.29 -19.03 8.25
C THR A 102 5.75 -19.34 7.93
N GLY A 103 6.69 -18.81 8.72
CA GLY A 103 8.12 -18.89 8.40
C GLY A 103 8.56 -17.88 7.33
N PHE A 104 7.72 -16.89 7.01
CA PHE A 104 7.94 -15.94 5.93
C PHE A 104 9.19 -15.08 6.17
N SER A 105 10.22 -15.33 5.36
CA SER A 105 11.51 -14.64 5.43
C SER A 105 11.83 -13.80 4.20
N LEU A 106 10.96 -13.85 3.18
CA LEU A 106 11.10 -13.12 1.94
C LEU A 106 10.95 -11.60 2.19
N PRO A 107 11.71 -10.73 1.50
CA PRO A 107 11.59 -9.28 1.64
C PRO A 107 10.19 -8.72 1.40
N PHE A 108 9.71 -7.89 2.30
CA PHE A 108 8.44 -7.18 2.15
C PHE A 108 8.55 -5.73 2.64
N LEU A 109 7.49 -4.95 2.46
CA LEU A 109 7.35 -3.60 2.99
C LEU A 109 6.17 -3.53 3.98
N ILE A 110 6.28 -2.67 4.99
CA ILE A 110 5.13 -2.21 5.78
C ILE A 110 4.92 -0.75 5.38
N HIS A 111 3.80 -0.46 4.74
CA HIS A 111 3.55 0.83 4.10
C HIS A 111 2.35 1.55 4.73
N GLY A 112 2.51 2.84 5.03
CA GLY A 112 1.40 3.72 5.42
C GLY A 112 0.74 4.22 4.15
N ASP A 113 -0.45 3.73 3.83
CA ASP A 113 -1.18 4.13 2.64
C ASP A 113 -1.94 5.45 2.91
N HIS A 114 -2.24 6.23 1.86
CA HIS A 114 -3.00 7.49 1.89
C HIS A 114 -3.07 8.17 3.27
N ILE A 115 -1.95 8.76 3.71
CA ILE A 115 -1.90 9.62 4.89
C ILE A 115 -2.49 10.98 4.47
N THR A 116 -3.82 10.98 4.27
CA THR A 116 -4.53 12.08 3.64
C THR A 116 -4.54 13.33 4.51
N VAL A 117 -4.18 14.47 3.92
CA VAL A 117 -4.22 15.81 4.50
C VAL A 117 -5.20 16.67 3.70
N LYS A 118 -6.45 16.78 4.17
CA LYS A 118 -7.54 17.36 3.37
C LYS A 118 -7.52 18.89 3.24
N ASN A 119 -6.81 19.56 4.13
CA ASN A 119 -6.73 21.02 4.18
C ASN A 119 -5.47 21.44 4.95
N THR A 120 -5.13 22.71 4.86
CA THR A 120 -3.94 23.33 5.47
C THR A 120 -4.08 23.66 6.96
N SER A 121 -5.17 23.27 7.62
CA SER A 121 -5.35 23.57 9.04
C SER A 121 -4.32 22.83 9.89
N GLU A 122 -3.83 23.49 10.94
CA GLU A 122 -2.86 22.92 11.87
C GLU A 122 -3.34 21.58 12.46
N LYS A 123 -4.64 21.47 12.74
CA LYS A 123 -5.24 20.23 13.24
C LYS A 123 -5.09 19.07 12.27
N GLU A 124 -5.30 19.31 10.98
CA GLU A 124 -5.22 18.25 9.95
C GLU A 124 -3.77 17.81 9.71
N VAL A 125 -2.85 18.79 9.66
CA VAL A 125 -1.41 18.55 9.50
C VAL A 125 -0.87 17.82 10.74
N GLU A 126 -1.19 18.28 11.95
CA GLU A 126 -0.71 17.66 13.19
C GLU A 126 -1.28 16.26 13.41
N GLY A 127 -2.54 16.03 13.03
CA GLY A 127 -3.12 14.68 13.06
C GLY A 127 -2.34 13.70 12.16
N SER A 128 -1.92 14.15 10.98
CA SER A 128 -1.11 13.35 10.06
C SER A 128 0.34 13.19 10.55
N ARG A 129 0.92 14.23 11.16
CA ARG A 129 2.24 14.16 11.82
C ARG A 129 2.26 13.12 12.94
N ALA A 130 1.23 13.12 13.79
CA ALA A 130 1.10 12.17 14.88
C ALA A 130 0.94 10.73 14.37
N LEU A 131 0.20 10.53 13.27
CA LEU A 131 0.08 9.22 12.64
C LEU A 131 1.43 8.74 12.07
N ILE A 132 2.13 9.56 11.30
CA ILE A 132 3.46 9.24 10.75
C ILE A 132 4.43 8.87 11.89
N ALA A 133 4.41 9.60 12.99
CA ALA A 133 5.25 9.31 14.15
C ALA A 133 4.94 7.92 14.74
N ALA A 134 3.66 7.58 14.88
CA ALA A 134 3.23 6.27 15.37
C ALA A 134 3.57 5.11 14.41
N GLU A 135 3.45 5.34 13.10
CA GLU A 135 3.83 4.36 12.07
C GLU A 135 5.35 4.13 12.04
N ILE A 136 6.16 5.19 12.16
CA ILE A 136 7.62 5.05 12.30
C ILE A 136 7.96 4.21 13.53
N GLU A 137 7.33 4.49 14.68
CA GLU A 137 7.56 3.76 15.93
C GLU A 137 7.11 2.29 15.83
N ALA A 138 6.01 2.03 15.13
CA ALA A 138 5.52 0.67 14.86
C ALA A 138 6.41 -0.12 13.87
N GLY A 139 7.35 0.54 13.18
CA GLY A 139 8.32 -0.12 12.30
C GLY A 139 7.93 -0.08 10.82
N TYR A 140 7.12 0.88 10.38
CA TYR A 140 6.79 1.08 8.97
C TYR A 140 8.05 1.46 8.17
N THR A 141 8.11 1.02 6.92
CA THR A 141 9.29 1.16 6.06
C THR A 141 9.05 1.99 4.80
N CYS A 142 7.81 2.40 4.55
CA CYS A 142 7.41 3.26 3.44
C CYS A 142 6.12 4.03 3.79
N PHE A 143 5.93 5.23 3.24
CA PHE A 143 4.82 6.13 3.62
C PHE A 143 4.29 6.88 2.39
N ALA A 144 2.98 6.91 2.21
CA ALA A 144 2.29 7.71 1.20
C ALA A 144 1.68 8.96 1.84
N ILE A 145 2.30 10.13 1.66
CA ILE A 145 1.72 11.40 2.09
C ILE A 145 0.84 11.93 0.98
N ASP A 146 -0.47 11.92 1.23
CA ASP A 146 -1.48 12.39 0.28
C ASP A 146 -1.97 13.77 0.72
N ALA A 147 -1.33 14.83 0.20
CA ALA A 147 -1.80 16.21 0.36
C ALA A 147 -2.45 16.74 -0.93
N SER A 148 -2.91 15.84 -1.81
CA SER A 148 -3.44 16.13 -3.15
C SER A 148 -4.73 16.96 -3.13
N PHE A 149 -5.49 16.91 -2.03
CA PHE A 149 -6.67 17.75 -1.77
C PHE A 149 -6.38 19.25 -1.67
N ASN A 150 -5.10 19.66 -1.63
CA ASN A 150 -4.67 21.05 -1.54
C ASN A 150 -4.05 21.48 -2.87
N PRO A 151 -4.08 22.78 -3.22
CA PRO A 151 -3.32 23.31 -4.35
C PRO A 151 -1.85 22.88 -4.29
N ILE A 152 -1.23 22.64 -5.45
CA ILE A 152 0.15 22.11 -5.56
C ILE A 152 1.17 22.83 -4.65
N PRO A 153 1.17 24.17 -4.51
CA PRO A 153 2.07 24.85 -3.57
C PRO A 153 1.90 24.41 -2.11
N ASP A 154 0.65 24.23 -1.67
CA ASP A 154 0.34 23.77 -0.31
C ASP A 154 0.59 22.27 -0.16
N ASN A 155 0.28 21.47 -1.17
CA ASN A 155 0.62 20.04 -1.21
C ASN A 155 2.14 19.87 -0.99
N ALA A 156 2.96 20.53 -1.81
CA ALA A 156 4.42 20.46 -1.69
C ALA A 156 4.93 20.91 -0.31
N ARG A 157 4.37 22.00 0.25
CA ARG A 157 4.74 22.52 1.58
C ARG A 157 4.39 21.52 2.70
N ILE A 158 3.19 20.94 2.65
CA ILE A 158 2.71 19.95 3.62
C ILE A 158 3.58 18.69 3.54
N VAL A 159 3.83 18.18 2.32
CA VAL A 159 4.69 17.01 2.09
C VAL A 159 6.10 17.27 2.61
N ALA A 160 6.69 18.43 2.34
CA ALA A 160 8.04 18.76 2.82
C ALA A 160 8.13 18.78 4.35
N ASP A 161 7.11 19.29 5.03
CA ASP A 161 7.07 19.30 6.50
C ASP A 161 6.85 17.90 7.10
N LEU A 162 5.85 17.17 6.60
CA LEU A 162 5.48 15.85 7.12
C LEU A 162 6.50 14.75 6.77
N SER A 163 7.20 14.88 5.65
CA SER A 163 8.19 13.87 5.21
C SER A 163 9.54 13.98 5.94
N ARG A 164 9.84 15.08 6.61
CA ARG A 164 11.13 15.27 7.31
C ARG A 164 11.58 14.08 8.18
N PRO A 165 10.75 13.54 9.10
CA PRO A 165 11.17 12.38 9.91
C PRO A 165 11.36 11.09 9.09
N ILE A 166 10.71 10.96 7.93
CA ILE A 166 10.83 9.82 7.01
C ILE A 166 12.16 9.94 6.24
N THR A 167 12.44 11.10 5.67
CA THR A 167 13.63 11.37 4.84
C THR A 167 14.92 11.39 5.67
N GLU A 168 14.90 11.92 6.90
CA GLU A 168 16.02 11.86 7.84
C GLU A 168 16.43 10.41 8.19
N ARG A 169 15.49 9.46 8.10
CA ARG A 169 15.72 8.03 8.31
C ARG A 169 15.99 7.27 7.01
N GLY A 170 15.95 7.96 5.87
CA GLY A 170 16.08 7.38 4.54
C GLY A 170 14.97 6.39 4.18
N LEU A 171 13.79 6.48 4.81
CA LEU A 171 12.67 5.57 4.57
C LEU A 171 11.95 5.92 3.25
N GLY A 172 11.25 4.94 2.67
CA GLY A 172 10.58 5.12 1.39
C GLY A 172 9.44 6.15 1.44
N LEU A 173 9.34 6.98 0.42
CA LEU A 173 8.33 8.04 0.34
C LEU A 173 7.53 7.96 -0.98
N GLU A 174 6.22 7.90 -0.84
CA GLU A 174 5.23 8.08 -1.90
C GLU A 174 4.50 9.40 -1.68
N VAL A 175 4.23 10.13 -2.76
CA VAL A 175 3.49 11.39 -2.76
C VAL A 175 2.38 11.33 -3.80
N GLU A 176 1.37 12.19 -3.68
CA GLU A 176 0.22 12.16 -4.60
C GLU A 176 -0.05 13.53 -5.23
N VAL A 177 -0.39 13.50 -6.52
CA VAL A 177 -0.82 14.68 -7.29
C VAL A 177 -2.22 14.51 -7.86
N GLY A 178 -3.04 15.55 -7.69
CA GLY A 178 -4.36 15.66 -8.27
C GLY A 178 -5.32 16.34 -7.31
N GLU A 179 -6.06 17.37 -7.76
CA GLU A 179 -7.08 17.99 -6.92
C GLU A 179 -8.30 17.05 -6.85
N ILE A 180 -8.39 16.21 -5.81
CA ILE A 180 -9.64 15.51 -5.50
C ILE A 180 -10.65 16.55 -5.03
N LYS A 181 -11.38 17.11 -5.98
CA LYS A 181 -12.58 17.92 -5.71
C LYS A 181 -13.57 17.07 -4.91
N ALA A 182 -14.28 17.71 -3.98
CA ALA A 182 -15.08 17.09 -2.93
C ALA A 182 -15.90 15.86 -3.37
N ALA A 183 -16.15 14.96 -2.41
CA ALA A 183 -16.88 13.70 -2.60
C ALA A 183 -18.13 13.88 -3.50
N GLY A 184 -18.08 13.29 -4.71
CA GLY A 184 -19.16 13.33 -5.69
C GLY A 184 -18.79 13.95 -7.05
N SER A 185 -17.63 14.60 -7.19
CA SER A 185 -17.06 14.93 -8.51
C SER A 185 -15.99 13.91 -8.89
N GLU A 186 -16.05 13.38 -10.11
CA GLU A 186 -14.89 12.73 -10.73
C GLU A 186 -13.76 13.78 -10.75
N GLY A 187 -12.71 13.53 -9.96
CA GLY A 187 -11.53 14.39 -9.97
C GLY A 187 -10.97 14.43 -11.39
N ALA A 188 -10.51 15.60 -11.83
CA ALA A 188 -9.84 15.70 -13.12
C ALA A 188 -8.65 14.73 -13.14
N LEU A 189 -8.42 14.09 -14.30
CA LEU A 189 -7.25 13.26 -14.52
C LEU A 189 -5.99 14.13 -14.32
N SER A 190 -5.03 13.65 -13.54
CA SER A 190 -3.77 14.36 -13.32
C SER A 190 -3.09 14.66 -14.65
N THR A 191 -2.51 15.85 -14.79
CA THR A 191 -1.80 16.24 -16.01
C THR A 191 -0.29 16.08 -15.88
N VAL A 192 0.42 16.14 -17.01
CA VAL A 192 1.90 16.15 -17.01
C VAL A 192 2.42 17.40 -16.30
N GLU A 193 1.77 18.54 -16.52
CA GLU A 193 2.15 19.83 -15.95
C GLU A 193 2.02 19.82 -14.42
N GLU A 194 0.90 19.30 -13.90
CA GLU A 194 0.67 19.19 -12.45
C GLU A 194 1.70 18.26 -11.78
N ALA A 195 1.94 17.10 -12.38
CA ALA A 195 2.93 16.13 -11.88
C ALA A 195 4.33 16.73 -11.88
N VAL A 196 4.73 17.41 -12.96
CA VAL A 196 6.03 18.07 -13.05
C VAL A 196 6.15 19.20 -12.03
N GLU A 197 5.12 20.05 -11.89
CA GLU A 197 5.15 21.18 -10.95
C GLU A 197 5.32 20.69 -9.50
N LEU A 198 4.57 19.66 -9.09
CA LEU A 198 4.73 19.08 -7.74
C LEU A 198 6.16 18.57 -7.55
N MET A 199 6.67 17.80 -8.51
CA MET A 199 8.00 17.21 -8.41
C MET A 199 9.13 18.25 -8.40
N GLU A 200 9.01 19.36 -9.15
CA GLU A 200 9.95 20.48 -9.09
C GLU A 200 9.98 21.13 -7.71
N ARG A 201 8.80 21.40 -7.13
CA ARG A 201 8.70 22.00 -5.78
C ARG A 201 9.27 21.08 -4.70
N LEU A 202 9.03 19.77 -4.81
CA LEU A 202 9.60 18.79 -3.88
C LEU A 202 11.13 18.68 -4.04
N ALA A 203 11.64 18.73 -5.27
CA ALA A 203 13.07 18.72 -5.54
C ALA A 203 13.77 19.98 -4.96
N ASP A 204 13.17 21.16 -5.12
CA ASP A 204 13.65 22.41 -4.51
C ASP A 204 13.69 22.31 -2.97
N GLY A 205 12.67 21.67 -2.39
CA GLY A 205 12.60 21.33 -0.97
C GLY A 205 13.52 20.19 -0.52
N LYS A 206 14.27 19.57 -1.44
CA LYS A 206 15.12 18.39 -1.21
C LYS A 206 14.36 17.20 -0.61
N VAL A 207 13.12 16.99 -1.06
CA VAL A 207 12.27 15.87 -0.66
C VAL A 207 12.43 14.73 -1.68
N PRO A 208 13.14 13.64 -1.33
CA PRO A 208 13.36 12.52 -2.24
C PRO A 208 12.16 11.57 -2.26
N ALA A 209 11.15 11.87 -3.08
CA ALA A 209 10.07 10.91 -3.33
C ALA A 209 10.59 9.72 -4.18
N ASP A 210 10.08 8.52 -3.93
CA ASP A 210 10.34 7.31 -4.70
C ASP A 210 9.21 7.01 -5.68
N LEU A 211 7.99 7.34 -5.26
CA LEU A 211 6.75 7.09 -6.00
C LEU A 211 5.88 8.35 -6.08
N LEU A 212 5.23 8.52 -7.22
CA LEU A 212 4.18 9.50 -7.45
C LEU A 212 2.88 8.77 -7.77
N ALA A 213 1.89 8.91 -6.91
CA ALA A 213 0.51 8.52 -7.19
C ALA A 213 -0.18 9.60 -8.02
N ILE A 214 -0.99 9.15 -8.98
CA ILE A 214 -1.75 10.00 -9.90
C ILE A 214 -3.20 9.51 -10.00
N ASN A 215 -4.11 10.42 -10.32
CA ASN A 215 -5.45 10.07 -10.76
C ASN A 215 -5.46 9.88 -12.29
N ASN A 216 -5.54 8.63 -12.75
CA ASN A 216 -5.65 8.29 -14.17
C ASN A 216 -7.03 7.74 -14.57
N GLY A 217 -8.05 7.96 -13.72
CA GLY A 217 -9.42 7.48 -13.94
C GLY A 217 -9.73 6.16 -13.24
N SER A 218 -8.79 5.62 -12.48
CA SER A 218 -9.03 4.45 -11.62
C SER A 218 -9.98 4.79 -10.49
N LYS A 219 -10.90 3.87 -10.19
CA LYS A 219 -11.82 3.97 -9.05
C LYS A 219 -11.36 3.07 -7.90
N HIS A 220 -11.49 3.56 -6.67
CA HIS A 220 -11.33 2.71 -5.49
C HIS A 220 -12.60 1.87 -5.26
N GLY A 221 -12.50 0.55 -5.42
CA GLY A 221 -13.61 -0.36 -5.14
C GLY A 221 -13.81 -1.40 -6.23
N ASN A 222 -15.00 -2.00 -6.25
CA ASN A 222 -15.41 -2.84 -7.39
C ASN A 222 -16.12 -1.95 -8.42
N TYR A 223 -15.93 -2.25 -9.70
CA TYR A 223 -16.77 -1.71 -10.77
C TYR A 223 -18.13 -2.41 -10.76
N LEU A 224 -19.19 -1.69 -11.10
CA LEU A 224 -20.54 -2.24 -11.28
C LEU A 224 -20.61 -3.03 -12.60
N ASP A 225 -21.55 -3.98 -12.68
CA ASP A 225 -21.77 -4.75 -13.91
C ASP A 225 -22.08 -3.82 -15.09
N GLY A 226 -21.23 -3.87 -16.12
CA GLY A 226 -21.34 -3.02 -17.32
C GLY A 226 -20.70 -1.63 -17.21
N GLU A 227 -20.10 -1.27 -16.06
CA GLU A 227 -19.33 -0.02 -15.90
C GLU A 227 -18.05 -0.07 -16.76
N GLN A 228 -17.82 0.95 -17.59
CA GLN A 228 -16.62 1.04 -18.41
C GLN A 228 -15.42 1.46 -17.55
N ILE A 229 -14.32 0.72 -17.69
CA ILE A 229 -13.04 1.08 -17.08
C ILE A 229 -12.36 2.09 -18.01
N SER A 230 -12.30 3.34 -17.58
CA SER A 230 -11.66 4.44 -18.33
C SER A 230 -10.34 4.82 -17.68
N LEU A 231 -9.29 4.02 -17.93
CA LEU A 231 -7.92 4.29 -17.47
C LEU A 231 -7.10 4.94 -18.58
N ASP A 232 -6.60 6.15 -18.35
CA ASP A 232 -5.73 6.85 -19.30
C ASP A 232 -4.26 6.42 -19.11
N LEU A 233 -3.94 5.22 -19.62
CA LEU A 233 -2.58 4.68 -19.56
C LEU A 233 -1.60 5.47 -20.41
N ASP A 234 -2.04 6.04 -21.53
CA ASP A 234 -1.15 6.83 -22.39
C ASP A 234 -0.70 8.10 -21.67
N ARG A 235 -1.61 8.81 -20.98
CA ARG A 235 -1.24 9.92 -20.09
C ARG A 235 -0.39 9.47 -18.90
N THR A 236 -0.69 8.30 -18.32
CA THR A 236 0.15 7.71 -17.26
C THR A 236 1.60 7.54 -17.73
N GLY A 237 1.81 7.04 -18.95
CA GLY A 237 3.12 6.92 -19.57
C GLY A 237 3.78 8.28 -19.84
N GLN A 238 3.03 9.27 -20.32
CA GLN A 238 3.55 10.63 -20.53
C GLN A 238 4.03 11.27 -19.22
N ILE A 239 3.26 11.11 -18.14
CA ILE A 239 3.65 11.57 -16.80
C ILE A 239 4.91 10.83 -16.35
N TYR A 240 4.95 9.49 -16.49
CA TYR A 240 6.12 8.70 -16.11
C TYR A 240 7.39 9.16 -16.83
N GLU A 241 7.36 9.32 -18.16
CA GLU A 241 8.53 9.77 -18.91
C GLU A 241 9.01 11.15 -18.44
N ALA A 242 8.08 12.06 -18.17
CA ALA A 242 8.40 13.41 -17.69
C ALA A 242 9.04 13.40 -16.28
N VAL A 243 8.52 12.59 -15.35
CA VAL A 243 8.98 12.61 -13.95
C VAL A 243 10.18 11.67 -13.71
N TYR A 244 10.22 10.51 -14.37
CA TYR A 244 11.27 9.52 -14.18
C TYR A 244 12.61 10.03 -14.72
N GLY A 245 12.63 10.58 -15.93
CA GLY A 245 13.87 11.08 -16.55
C GLY A 245 14.50 12.26 -15.80
N ARG A 246 13.70 13.03 -15.05
CA ARG A 246 14.13 14.25 -14.35
C ARG A 246 14.39 14.03 -12.86
N PHE A 247 13.58 13.21 -12.21
CA PHE A 247 13.57 13.06 -10.75
C PHE A 247 13.82 11.61 -10.29
N GLY A 248 13.82 10.64 -11.20
CA GLY A 248 13.99 9.22 -10.87
C GLY A 248 12.78 8.58 -10.19
N VAL A 249 11.62 9.24 -10.23
CA VAL A 249 10.39 8.83 -9.55
C VAL A 249 9.55 7.92 -10.45
N SER A 250 9.01 6.84 -9.87
CA SER A 250 8.11 5.91 -10.57
C SER A 250 6.65 6.16 -10.20
N ILE A 251 5.71 5.58 -10.96
CA ILE A 251 4.28 5.79 -10.69
C ILE A 251 3.75 4.75 -9.70
N ALA A 252 2.91 5.19 -8.77
CA ALA A 252 2.05 4.33 -7.96
C ALA A 252 0.61 4.37 -8.50
N GLN A 253 0.01 3.19 -8.68
CA GLN A 253 -1.38 3.06 -9.08
C GLN A 253 -2.24 2.73 -7.87
N HIS A 254 -3.10 3.66 -7.51
CA HIS A 254 -4.16 3.41 -6.55
C HIS A 254 -5.38 2.81 -7.25
N GLY A 255 -6.11 1.90 -6.58
CA GLY A 255 -7.34 1.33 -7.13
C GLY A 255 -7.15 0.29 -8.25
N ILE A 256 -6.54 -0.85 -7.94
CA ILE A 256 -6.41 -2.00 -8.87
C ILE A 256 -7.65 -2.92 -8.86
N THR A 257 -8.41 -2.94 -7.76
CA THR A 257 -9.50 -3.92 -7.60
C THR A 257 -10.55 -3.77 -8.71
N GLY A 258 -10.97 -4.90 -9.29
CA GLY A 258 -11.96 -4.93 -10.37
C GLY A 258 -11.39 -4.62 -11.75
N THR A 259 -10.13 -4.22 -11.89
CA THR A 259 -9.48 -4.12 -13.20
C THR A 259 -9.15 -5.51 -13.75
N PRO A 260 -9.54 -5.84 -15.00
CA PRO A 260 -9.17 -7.10 -15.65
C PRO A 260 -7.66 -7.35 -15.66
N LEU A 261 -7.24 -8.58 -15.32
CA LEU A 261 -5.81 -8.95 -15.21
C LEU A 261 -4.99 -8.63 -16.46
N HIS A 262 -5.57 -8.75 -17.66
CA HIS A 262 -4.87 -8.44 -18.91
C HIS A 262 -4.55 -6.93 -19.05
N LEU A 263 -5.35 -6.04 -18.46
CA LEU A 263 -5.07 -4.60 -18.40
C LEU A 263 -4.04 -4.31 -17.30
N VAL A 264 -4.21 -4.91 -16.13
CA VAL A 264 -3.26 -4.79 -15.01
C VAL A 264 -1.83 -5.14 -15.46
N GLY A 265 -1.67 -6.19 -16.26
CA GLY A 265 -0.37 -6.59 -16.78
C GLY A 265 0.29 -5.60 -17.73
N ARG A 266 -0.44 -4.60 -18.26
CA ARG A 266 0.11 -3.52 -19.07
C ARG A 266 0.61 -2.35 -18.24
N PHE A 267 0.16 -2.18 -17.00
CA PHE A 267 0.50 -1.03 -16.16
C PHE A 267 2.01 -0.84 -15.99
N ALA A 268 2.75 -1.95 -15.88
CA ALA A 268 4.20 -1.94 -15.79
C ALA A 268 4.90 -1.29 -17.00
N ASP A 269 4.27 -1.34 -18.19
CA ASP A 269 4.80 -0.71 -19.41
C ASP A 269 4.69 0.81 -19.38
N TYR A 270 3.82 1.37 -18.52
CA TYR A 270 3.56 2.81 -18.38
C TYR A 270 4.19 3.40 -17.11
N GLY A 271 5.22 2.75 -16.56
CA GLY A 271 5.97 3.30 -15.44
C GLY A 271 5.41 3.03 -14.04
N ILE A 272 4.29 2.31 -13.95
CA ILE A 272 3.75 1.90 -12.65
C ILE A 272 4.67 0.84 -12.03
N ARG A 273 5.05 1.06 -10.75
CA ARG A 273 5.94 0.17 -9.97
C ARG A 273 5.34 -0.28 -8.63
N LYS A 274 4.23 0.33 -8.20
CA LYS A 274 3.42 -0.09 -7.05
C LYS A 274 1.95 -0.09 -7.46
N GLY A 275 1.18 -1.08 -7.01
CA GLY A 275 -0.26 -1.17 -7.26
C GLY A 275 -1.03 -1.55 -6.00
N ASN A 276 -1.96 -0.69 -5.56
CA ASN A 276 -2.75 -0.91 -4.36
C ASN A 276 -3.94 -1.85 -4.65
N VAL A 277 -4.00 -2.96 -3.91
CA VAL A 277 -5.04 -3.98 -3.96
C VAL A 277 -5.66 -4.04 -2.57
N GLY A 278 -6.84 -3.44 -2.39
CA GLY A 278 -7.51 -3.42 -1.08
C GLY A 278 -8.83 -4.17 -1.04
N THR A 279 -9.79 -3.74 -1.87
CA THR A 279 -11.13 -4.33 -1.86
C THR A 279 -11.13 -5.81 -2.25
N GLN A 280 -10.19 -6.26 -3.08
CA GLN A 280 -10.02 -7.69 -3.38
C GLN A 280 -9.77 -8.53 -2.11
N TRP A 281 -8.87 -8.09 -1.21
CA TRP A 281 -8.58 -8.83 0.02
C TRP A 281 -9.77 -8.84 0.98
N GLN A 282 -10.52 -7.74 1.04
CA GLN A 282 -11.78 -7.70 1.78
C GLN A 282 -12.80 -8.70 1.21
N ASN A 283 -12.94 -8.78 -0.11
CA ASN A 283 -13.85 -9.71 -0.77
C ASN A 283 -13.47 -11.17 -0.46
N VAL A 284 -12.19 -11.51 -0.56
CA VAL A 284 -11.66 -12.85 -0.23
C VAL A 284 -11.94 -13.20 1.24
N ALA A 285 -11.65 -12.29 2.16
CA ALA A 285 -11.94 -12.49 3.57
C ALA A 285 -13.45 -12.72 3.81
N HIS A 286 -14.30 -11.82 3.30
CA HIS A 286 -15.75 -11.92 3.44
C HIS A 286 -16.33 -13.22 2.89
N ALA A 287 -15.83 -13.70 1.75
CA ALA A 287 -16.27 -14.97 1.16
C ALA A 287 -15.87 -16.21 2.00
N GLY A 288 -14.82 -16.07 2.80
CA GLY A 288 -14.31 -17.13 3.66
C GLY A 288 -14.78 -17.08 5.11
N LEU A 289 -15.36 -15.97 5.58
CA LEU A 289 -15.90 -15.85 6.94
C LEU A 289 -17.10 -16.79 7.19
N PRO A 290 -17.36 -17.19 8.46
CA PRO A 290 -18.55 -17.98 8.80
C PRO A 290 -19.85 -17.31 8.33
N PRO A 291 -20.79 -18.04 7.69
CA PRO A 291 -22.02 -17.46 7.16
C PRO A 291 -22.85 -16.71 8.21
N ALA A 292 -22.91 -17.24 9.44
CA ALA A 292 -23.61 -16.60 10.55
C ALA A 292 -22.97 -15.26 10.96
N LEU A 293 -21.63 -15.17 10.94
CA LEU A 293 -20.92 -13.93 11.23
C LEU A 293 -21.14 -12.90 10.11
N MET A 294 -21.04 -13.33 8.85
CA MET A 294 -21.34 -12.46 7.70
C MET A 294 -22.79 -11.95 7.71
N GLY A 295 -23.74 -12.77 8.16
CA GLY A 295 -25.13 -12.35 8.38
C GLY A 295 -25.22 -11.19 9.39
N LYS A 296 -24.63 -11.36 10.58
CA LYS A 296 -24.59 -10.32 11.63
C LYS A 296 -23.93 -9.02 11.14
N MET A 297 -22.82 -9.13 10.42
CA MET A 297 -22.13 -7.97 9.86
C MET A 297 -23.02 -7.20 8.85
N ARG A 298 -23.74 -7.92 7.99
CA ARG A 298 -24.69 -7.32 7.02
C ARG A 298 -25.88 -6.66 7.71
N ASP A 299 -26.46 -7.33 8.70
CA ASP A 299 -27.60 -6.80 9.45
C ASP A 299 -27.21 -5.53 10.20
N TRP A 300 -26.04 -5.51 10.84
CA TRP A 300 -25.50 -4.30 11.48
C TRP A 300 -25.27 -3.18 10.47
N ALA A 301 -24.64 -3.47 9.33
CA ALA A 301 -24.33 -2.46 8.31
C ALA A 301 -25.63 -1.82 7.75
N LYS A 302 -26.63 -2.66 7.48
CA LYS A 302 -27.96 -2.21 7.05
C LYS A 302 -28.65 -1.36 8.11
N ALA A 303 -28.65 -1.80 9.37
CA ALA A 303 -29.27 -1.05 10.48
C ALA A 303 -28.57 0.29 10.72
N ALA A 304 -27.25 0.35 10.55
CA ALA A 304 -26.45 1.56 10.71
C ALA A 304 -26.48 2.49 9.47
N GLY A 305 -27.04 2.05 8.34
CA GLY A 305 -26.98 2.79 7.07
C GLY A 305 -25.53 3.00 6.56
N LYS A 306 -24.63 2.05 6.84
CA LYS A 306 -23.21 2.13 6.50
C LYS A 306 -22.80 1.03 5.52
N ASP A 307 -21.73 1.29 4.77
CA ASP A 307 -21.07 0.25 3.99
C ASP A 307 -20.56 -0.89 4.91
N ILE A 308 -20.60 -2.12 4.41
CA ILE A 308 -20.21 -3.31 5.18
C ILE A 308 -18.77 -3.26 5.69
N LYS A 309 -17.86 -2.50 5.04
CA LYS A 309 -16.47 -2.35 5.53
C LYS A 309 -16.39 -1.78 6.94
N PHE A 310 -17.35 -0.95 7.35
CA PHE A 310 -17.42 -0.38 8.70
C PHE A 310 -17.82 -1.42 9.77
N ALA A 311 -18.35 -2.58 9.37
CA ALA A 311 -18.63 -3.67 10.29
C ALA A 311 -17.33 -4.32 10.82
N THR A 312 -16.22 -4.20 10.09
CA THR A 312 -14.93 -4.82 10.44
C THR A 312 -14.51 -4.52 11.88
N LYS A 313 -14.49 -3.25 12.28
CA LYS A 313 -14.16 -2.86 13.67
C LYS A 313 -15.17 -3.36 14.71
N GLN A 314 -16.45 -3.42 14.35
CA GLN A 314 -17.51 -3.81 15.30
C GLN A 314 -17.48 -5.29 15.64
N PHE A 315 -17.10 -6.11 14.66
CA PHE A 315 -17.03 -7.57 14.79
C PHE A 315 -15.58 -8.07 14.84
N LYS A 316 -14.62 -7.19 15.17
CA LYS A 316 -13.20 -7.53 15.19
C LYS A 316 -12.89 -8.73 16.10
N PRO A 317 -13.42 -8.83 17.33
CA PRO A 317 -13.20 -10.01 18.17
C PRO A 317 -13.66 -11.32 17.52
N GLU A 318 -14.82 -11.32 16.87
CA GLU A 318 -15.35 -12.50 16.17
C GLU A 318 -14.57 -12.83 14.89
N ILE A 319 -14.12 -11.82 14.15
CA ILE A 319 -13.28 -11.98 12.95
C ILE A 319 -11.91 -12.55 13.34
N ASP A 320 -11.30 -12.07 14.42
CA ASP A 320 -9.97 -12.49 14.87
C ASP A 320 -10.01 -13.89 15.53
N SER A 321 -11.19 -14.38 15.93
CA SER A 321 -11.40 -15.67 16.58
C SER A 321 -12.16 -16.70 15.73
N ILE A 322 -12.22 -16.51 14.40
CA ILE A 322 -12.89 -17.47 13.52
C ILE A 322 -12.28 -18.88 13.64
N PRO A 323 -13.10 -19.95 13.49
CA PRO A 323 -12.58 -21.32 13.50
C PRO A 323 -11.53 -21.55 12.40
N ALA A 324 -10.56 -22.42 12.70
CA ALA A 324 -9.41 -22.68 11.84
C ALA A 324 -9.78 -23.13 10.41
N GLU A 325 -10.95 -23.77 10.22
CA GLU A 325 -11.44 -24.15 8.89
C GLU A 325 -11.75 -22.93 8.00
N PHE A 326 -12.34 -21.87 8.56
CA PHE A 326 -12.65 -20.64 7.83
C PHE A 326 -11.38 -19.84 7.59
N ALA A 327 -10.47 -19.80 8.57
CA ALA A 327 -9.16 -19.17 8.39
C ALA A 327 -8.37 -19.84 7.24
N ARG A 328 -8.34 -21.18 7.18
CA ARG A 328 -7.72 -21.93 6.06
C ARG A 328 -8.40 -21.66 4.72
N LYS A 329 -9.73 -21.55 4.70
CA LYS A 329 -10.48 -21.20 3.48
C LYS A 329 -10.10 -19.80 2.96
N ILE A 330 -9.99 -18.82 3.86
CA ILE A 330 -9.54 -17.47 3.52
C ILE A 330 -8.10 -17.49 3.02
N GLU A 331 -7.21 -18.23 3.71
CA GLU A 331 -5.81 -18.37 3.32
C GLU A 331 -5.66 -18.94 1.91
N GLU A 332 -6.32 -20.05 1.58
CA GLU A 332 -6.23 -20.65 0.23
C GLU A 332 -6.86 -19.77 -0.84
N GLY A 333 -7.96 -19.07 -0.50
CA GLY A 333 -8.53 -18.04 -1.37
C GLY A 333 -7.52 -16.94 -1.66
N ALA A 334 -6.92 -16.36 -0.63
CA ALA A 334 -5.96 -15.28 -0.75
C ALA A 334 -4.71 -15.71 -1.54
N ARG A 335 -4.22 -16.93 -1.33
CA ARG A 335 -3.09 -17.47 -2.07
C ARG A 335 -3.38 -17.57 -3.57
N ARG A 336 -4.55 -18.08 -3.96
CA ARG A 336 -4.94 -18.20 -5.38
C ARG A 336 -5.00 -16.82 -6.04
N GLU A 337 -5.71 -15.88 -5.44
CA GLU A 337 -5.84 -14.52 -5.99
C GLU A 337 -4.48 -13.79 -6.05
N ALA A 338 -3.64 -13.95 -5.02
CA ALA A 338 -2.30 -13.37 -4.98
C ALA A 338 -1.40 -13.91 -6.10
N LEU A 339 -1.44 -15.21 -6.40
CA LEU A 339 -0.65 -15.78 -7.49
C LEU A 339 -1.04 -15.18 -8.85
N GLU A 340 -2.33 -14.99 -9.10
CA GLU A 340 -2.81 -14.40 -10.37
C GLU A 340 -2.37 -12.94 -10.48
N LEU A 341 -2.55 -12.14 -9.42
CA LEU A 341 -2.17 -10.73 -9.39
C LEU A 341 -0.65 -10.55 -9.50
N LEU A 342 0.15 -11.31 -8.76
CA LEU A 342 1.62 -11.22 -8.79
C LEU A 342 2.17 -11.58 -10.17
N ARG A 343 1.59 -12.56 -10.86
CA ARG A 343 1.96 -12.89 -12.25
C ARG A 343 1.57 -11.78 -13.21
N ALA A 344 0.35 -11.24 -13.11
CA ALA A 344 -0.07 -10.09 -13.91
C ALA A 344 0.86 -8.89 -13.71
N PHE A 345 1.26 -8.62 -12.46
CA PHE A 345 2.21 -7.59 -12.08
C PHE A 345 3.67 -7.85 -12.47
N ARG A 346 3.97 -9.00 -13.09
CA ARG A 346 5.34 -9.41 -13.46
C ARG A 346 6.28 -9.42 -12.25
N ALA A 347 5.76 -9.72 -11.05
CA ALA A 347 6.48 -9.57 -9.78
C ALA A 347 7.38 -10.77 -9.45
N GLU A 348 7.33 -11.84 -10.24
CA GLU A 348 8.14 -13.04 -10.03
C GLU A 348 9.65 -12.71 -10.01
N GLY A 349 10.36 -13.22 -9.01
CA GLY A 349 11.80 -13.01 -8.83
C GLY A 349 12.22 -11.60 -8.39
N THR A 350 11.27 -10.71 -8.07
CA THR A 350 11.60 -9.35 -7.61
C THR A 350 12.41 -9.34 -6.31
N ALA A 351 12.22 -10.32 -5.42
CA ALA A 351 13.02 -10.43 -4.20
C ALA A 351 14.51 -10.65 -4.51
N LYS A 352 14.81 -11.47 -5.52
CA LYS A 352 16.18 -11.68 -6.00
C LYS A 352 16.72 -10.39 -6.62
N ALA A 353 15.93 -9.70 -7.44
CA ALA A 353 16.35 -8.46 -8.07
C ALA A 353 16.74 -7.38 -7.04
N VAL A 354 15.96 -7.26 -5.96
CA VAL A 354 16.27 -6.38 -4.82
C VAL A 354 17.54 -6.86 -4.12
N ALA A 355 17.67 -8.15 -3.85
CA ALA A 355 18.85 -8.72 -3.18
C ALA A 355 20.15 -8.42 -3.94
N ASP A 356 20.14 -8.64 -5.25
CA ASP A 356 21.28 -8.39 -6.12
C ASP A 356 21.66 -6.90 -6.10
N HIS A 357 20.67 -6.00 -6.20
CA HIS A 357 20.90 -4.55 -6.16
C HIS A 357 21.54 -4.09 -4.85
N LEU A 358 21.05 -4.57 -3.70
CA LEU A 358 21.56 -4.18 -2.39
C LEU A 358 22.95 -4.75 -2.11
N SER A 359 23.25 -5.94 -2.64
CA SER A 359 24.57 -6.57 -2.47
C SER A 359 25.69 -5.82 -3.21
N VAL A 360 25.38 -5.13 -4.31
CA VAL A 360 26.35 -4.30 -5.05
C VAL A 360 26.67 -2.98 -4.32
N ARG A 361 25.77 -2.49 -3.47
CA ARG A 361 25.93 -1.24 -2.72
C ARG A 361 26.63 -1.40 -1.36
N SER A 362 26.80 -2.64 -0.87
CA SER A 362 27.22 -2.93 0.52
C SER A 362 28.70 -3.22 0.70
#